data_AF-A0A485J8C6-F1
#
_entry.id   AF-A0A485J8C6-F1
#
_cell.length_a   1.000
_cell.length_b   1.000
_cell.length_c   1.000
_cell.angle_alpha   90.00
_cell.angle_beta   90.00
_cell.angle_gamma   90.00
#
_symmetry.space_group_name_H-M   'P 1'
#
loop_
_entity.id
_entity.type
_entity.pdbx_description
1 polymer ?
#
loop_
_entity_poly.entity_id
_entity_poly.type
_entity_poly.pdbx_seq_one_letter_code
_entity_poly.pdbx_strand_id
1 'polypeptide(L)'
;MNLTWIMKWSATPHSPATACILTPEARRAWLAFATSPQATWRGNFRELSASVTRMATFADSGRITLETVEDEINRLRYNWQESRPSAITALLGAEAENIDLFDRMQLEHVIAICRQAKSLSAAGRQLFDVSRQGKASVNDADRLRKYLARFGLTWEAVQDQHSSS
;
A
#
# COMPACT_ATOMS: atom_id res chain seq x y z
N MET A 1 -8.49 25.75 -13.95
CA MET A 1 -8.39 24.81 -15.10
C MET A 1 -9.74 24.11 -15.26
N ASN A 2 -10.29 24.11 -16.48
CA ASN A 2 -11.71 23.83 -16.75
C ASN A 2 -11.97 22.31 -16.85
N LEU A 3 -12.71 21.75 -15.89
CA LEU A 3 -13.03 20.32 -15.75
C LEU A 3 -13.86 19.73 -16.92
N THR A 4 -14.32 20.58 -17.84
CA THR A 4 -15.05 20.19 -19.06
C THR A 4 -14.19 19.40 -20.05
N TRP A 5 -12.87 19.53 -20.01
CA TRP A 5 -11.99 18.80 -20.94
C TRP A 5 -11.80 17.31 -20.59
N ILE A 6 -11.88 16.95 -19.30
CA ILE A 6 -11.71 15.55 -18.86
C ILE A 6 -12.94 14.69 -19.21
N MET A 7 -14.13 15.28 -19.32
CA MET A 7 -15.35 14.57 -19.74
C MET A 7 -15.51 14.42 -21.26
N LYS A 8 -14.67 15.08 -22.08
CA LYS A 8 -14.84 15.11 -23.54
C LYS A 8 -13.88 14.19 -24.30
N TRP A 9 -13.07 13.39 -23.62
CA TRP A 9 -12.05 12.55 -24.24
C TRP A 9 -12.55 11.12 -24.53
N SER A 10 -13.22 10.95 -25.66
CA SER A 10 -13.14 9.77 -26.55
C SER A 10 -14.21 9.85 -27.66
N ALA A 11 -14.03 10.76 -28.61
CA ALA A 11 -14.69 10.65 -29.91
C ALA A 11 -13.81 9.79 -30.84
N THR A 12 -13.69 8.50 -30.53
CA THR A 12 -13.25 7.47 -31.48
C THR A 12 -14.39 6.47 -31.65
N PRO A 13 -14.82 6.14 -32.89
CA PRO A 13 -16.09 5.45 -33.15
C PRO A 13 -16.14 3.97 -32.74
N HIS A 14 -15.19 3.45 -31.94
CA HIS A 14 -15.11 2.02 -31.61
C HIS A 14 -14.80 1.70 -30.12
N SER A 15 -14.95 2.65 -29.18
CA SER A 15 -14.87 2.34 -27.74
C SER A 15 -16.26 2.43 -27.08
N PRO A 16 -16.78 1.36 -26.44
CA PRO A 16 -18.07 1.37 -25.75
C PRO A 16 -17.97 2.02 -24.36
N ALA A 17 -17.21 3.11 -24.25
CA ALA A 17 -17.25 3.93 -23.04
C ALA A 17 -18.50 4.80 -23.13
N THR A 18 -19.62 4.28 -22.62
CA THR A 18 -20.83 5.06 -22.37
C THR A 18 -20.42 6.40 -21.78
N ALA A 19 -20.79 7.50 -22.44
CA ALA A 19 -20.50 8.83 -21.94
C ALA A 19 -21.20 8.98 -20.57
N CYS A 20 -20.42 8.91 -19.49
CA CYS A 20 -20.95 8.91 -18.13
C CYS A 20 -21.08 10.33 -17.60
N ILE A 21 -22.16 10.61 -16.88
CA ILE A 21 -22.42 11.92 -16.28
C ILE A 21 -22.43 11.77 -14.76
N LEU A 22 -21.70 12.62 -14.04
CA LEU A 22 -21.82 12.70 -12.59
C LEU A 22 -23.13 13.41 -12.23
N THR A 23 -23.88 12.83 -11.29
CA THR A 23 -24.96 13.56 -10.63
C THR A 23 -24.41 14.81 -9.92
N PRO A 24 -25.19 15.89 -9.76
CA PRO A 24 -24.69 17.11 -9.11
C PRO A 24 -24.11 16.87 -7.69
N GLU A 25 -24.64 15.89 -6.98
CA GLU A 25 -24.31 15.48 -5.61
C GLU A 25 -22.98 14.74 -5.62
N ALA A 26 -22.86 13.73 -6.49
CA ALA A 26 -21.62 13.01 -6.74
C ALA A 26 -20.49 13.94 -7.16
N ARG A 27 -20.79 14.91 -8.04
CA ARG A 27 -19.81 15.90 -8.51
C ARG A 27 -19.29 16.76 -7.36
N ARG A 28 -20.18 17.24 -6.48
CA ARG A 28 -19.79 18.04 -5.31
C ARG A 28 -18.92 17.23 -4.35
N ALA A 29 -19.33 16.01 -4.01
CA ALA A 29 -18.58 15.12 -3.12
C ALA A 29 -17.19 14.78 -3.68
N TRP A 30 -17.14 14.40 -4.96
CA TRP A 30 -15.89 14.05 -5.63
C TRP A 30 -14.91 15.22 -5.68
N LEU A 31 -15.38 16.41 -6.06
CA LEU A 31 -14.53 17.60 -6.13
C LEU A 31 -14.02 18.02 -4.74
N ALA A 32 -14.90 18.00 -3.73
CA ALA A 32 -14.52 18.32 -2.37
C ALA A 32 -13.40 17.39 -1.86
N PHE A 33 -13.51 16.08 -2.15
CA PHE A 33 -12.46 15.12 -1.83
C PHE A 33 -11.19 15.37 -2.65
N ALA A 34 -11.30 15.47 -3.97
CA ALA A 34 -10.16 15.57 -4.89
C ALA A 34 -9.28 16.81 -4.66
N THR A 35 -9.86 17.89 -4.13
CA THR A 35 -9.14 19.12 -3.75
C THR A 35 -8.79 19.19 -2.27
N SER A 36 -9.14 18.18 -1.47
CA SER A 36 -8.84 18.17 -0.04
C SER A 36 -7.35 17.86 0.23
N PRO A 37 -6.82 18.24 1.41
CA PRO A 37 -5.48 17.84 1.84
C PRO A 37 -5.28 16.32 1.95
N GLN A 38 -6.37 15.53 2.01
CA GLN A 38 -6.30 14.07 2.07
C GLN A 38 -6.00 13.44 0.70
N ALA A 39 -6.19 14.19 -0.39
CA ALA A 39 -6.02 13.68 -1.74
C ALA A 39 -4.55 13.73 -2.17
N THR A 40 -3.80 12.66 -1.86
CA THR A 40 -2.35 12.63 -2.06
C THR A 40 -1.93 12.47 -3.52
N TRP A 41 -2.79 11.87 -4.36
CA TRP A 41 -2.55 11.67 -5.80
C TRP A 41 -1.12 11.21 -6.13
N ARG A 42 -0.65 10.13 -5.49
CA ARG A 42 0.72 9.57 -5.65
C ARG A 42 1.09 9.31 -7.11
N GLY A 43 0.12 8.95 -7.96
CA GLY A 43 0.34 8.75 -9.39
C GLY A 43 0.14 9.99 -10.25
N ASN A 44 0.00 11.18 -9.65
CA ASN A 44 -0.37 12.43 -10.31
C ASN A 44 -1.61 12.24 -11.19
N PHE A 45 -1.57 12.76 -12.42
CA PHE A 45 -2.67 12.67 -13.39
C PHE A 45 -3.06 11.23 -13.76
N ARG A 46 -2.12 10.28 -13.70
CA ARG A 46 -2.39 8.86 -14.02
C ARG A 46 -3.37 8.25 -13.02
N GLU A 47 -3.23 8.58 -11.74
CA GLU A 47 -4.11 8.05 -10.68
C GLU A 47 -5.48 8.72 -10.72
N LEU A 48 -5.53 10.04 -10.94
CA LEU A 48 -6.78 10.75 -11.18
C LEU A 48 -7.55 10.18 -12.37
N SER A 49 -6.87 9.94 -13.49
CA SER A 49 -7.49 9.37 -14.69
C SER A 49 -8.01 7.96 -14.43
N ALA A 50 -7.21 7.11 -13.78
CA ALA A 50 -7.61 5.76 -13.43
C ALA A 50 -8.82 5.75 -12.48
N SER A 51 -8.90 6.72 -11.57
CA SER A 51 -10.05 6.89 -10.68
C SER A 51 -11.33 7.24 -11.44
N VAL A 52 -11.27 8.22 -12.34
CA VAL A 52 -12.41 8.58 -13.20
C VAL A 52 -12.85 7.41 -14.08
N THR A 53 -11.90 6.66 -14.66
CA THR A 53 -12.20 5.46 -15.45
C THR A 53 -12.95 4.42 -14.62
N ARG A 54 -12.51 4.14 -13.39
CA ARG A 54 -13.19 3.19 -12.51
C ARG A 54 -14.61 3.63 -12.18
N MET A 55 -14.81 4.90 -11.82
CA MET A 55 -16.16 5.42 -11.57
C MET A 55 -17.05 5.27 -12.81
N ALA A 56 -16.52 5.50 -14.01
CA ALA A 56 -17.26 5.28 -15.26
C ALA A 56 -17.57 3.80 -15.53
N THR A 57 -16.68 2.88 -15.15
CA THR A 57 -16.91 1.43 -15.25
C THR A 57 -18.04 0.96 -14.33
N PHE A 58 -18.14 1.54 -13.14
CA PHE A 58 -19.20 1.22 -12.17
C PHE A 58 -20.45 2.09 -12.30
N ALA A 59 -20.50 2.98 -13.30
CA ALA A 59 -21.65 3.84 -13.52
C ALA A 59 -22.86 3.01 -13.98
N ASP A 60 -23.94 3.06 -13.21
CA ASP A 60 -25.21 2.46 -13.63
C ASP A 60 -25.86 3.36 -14.69
N SER A 61 -26.21 2.76 -15.84
CA SER A 61 -26.93 3.44 -16.93
C SER A 61 -26.27 4.75 -17.39
N GLY A 62 -24.93 4.83 -17.33
CA GLY A 62 -24.17 6.02 -17.70
C GLY A 62 -24.23 7.16 -16.68
N ARG A 63 -24.65 6.89 -15.43
CA ARG A 63 -24.67 7.87 -14.35
C ARG A 63 -23.74 7.45 -13.22
N ILE A 64 -22.83 8.34 -12.86
CA ILE A 64 -21.99 8.19 -11.67
C ILE A 64 -22.79 8.78 -10.50
N THR A 65 -23.26 7.91 -9.62
CA THR A 65 -24.04 8.26 -8.43
C THR A 65 -23.13 8.64 -7.27
N LEU A 66 -23.72 9.13 -6.18
CA LEU A 66 -22.96 9.45 -4.97
C LEU A 66 -22.30 8.19 -4.39
N GLU A 67 -23.00 7.06 -4.40
CA GLU A 67 -22.49 5.76 -3.94
C GLU A 67 -21.22 5.35 -4.70
N THR A 68 -21.22 5.42 -6.04
CA THR A 68 -20.02 5.13 -6.86
C THR A 68 -18.83 6.02 -6.49
N VAL A 69 -19.09 7.30 -6.15
CA VAL A 69 -18.06 8.25 -5.72
C VAL A 69 -17.54 7.89 -4.33
N GLU A 70 -18.42 7.56 -3.39
CA GLU A 70 -18.03 7.18 -2.02
C GLU A 70 -17.19 5.91 -2.01
N ASP A 71 -17.55 4.91 -2.82
CA ASP A 71 -16.77 3.68 -2.99
C ASP A 71 -15.38 3.95 -3.56
N GLU A 72 -15.27 4.82 -4.58
CA GLU A 72 -13.98 5.18 -5.15
C GLU A 72 -13.14 6.01 -4.16
N ILE A 73 -13.74 6.91 -3.39
CA ILE A 73 -13.06 7.63 -2.30
C ILE A 73 -12.50 6.65 -1.27
N ASN A 74 -13.30 5.67 -0.85
CA ASN A 74 -12.88 4.65 0.11
C ASN A 74 -11.74 3.79 -0.45
N ARG A 75 -11.81 3.40 -1.73
CA ARG A 75 -10.71 2.72 -2.42
C ARG A 75 -9.44 3.56 -2.45
N LEU A 76 -9.52 4.85 -2.79
CA LEU A 76 -8.36 5.73 -2.83
C LEU A 76 -7.76 5.93 -1.45
N ARG A 77 -8.60 6.13 -0.43
CA ARG A 77 -8.16 6.20 0.97
C ARG A 77 -7.44 4.92 1.37
N TYR A 78 -7.98 3.75 1.04
CA TYR A 78 -7.32 2.48 1.32
C TYR A 78 -5.97 2.37 0.61
N ASN A 79 -5.90 2.70 -0.69
CA ASN A 79 -4.66 2.67 -1.48
C ASN A 79 -3.59 3.65 -0.95
N TRP A 80 -4.00 4.81 -0.44
CA TRP A 80 -3.07 5.76 0.16
C TRP A 80 -2.69 5.39 1.61
N GLN A 81 -3.60 4.73 2.34
CA GLN A 81 -3.35 4.10 3.63
C GLN A 81 -2.55 2.79 3.53
N GLU A 82 -2.27 2.27 2.31
CA GLU A 82 -1.19 1.29 2.10
C GLU A 82 0.21 1.90 2.27
N SER A 83 0.34 3.16 2.74
CA SER A 83 1.28 3.39 3.84
C SER A 83 0.75 2.73 5.11
N ARG A 84 0.75 1.38 5.13
CA ARG A 84 0.51 0.63 6.37
C ARG A 84 1.45 1.23 7.43
N PRO A 85 1.04 1.31 8.71
CA PRO A 85 2.00 1.56 9.78
C PRO A 85 3.16 0.61 9.51
N SER A 86 4.37 1.15 9.33
CA SER A 86 5.50 0.30 8.97
C SER A 86 5.54 -0.86 9.95
N ALA A 87 5.82 -2.08 9.49
CA ALA A 87 5.85 -3.23 10.38
C ALA A 87 6.76 -2.97 11.60
N ILE A 88 7.77 -2.12 11.40
CA ILE A 88 8.65 -1.56 12.41
C ILE A 88 7.90 -0.65 13.39
N THR A 89 7.12 0.33 12.92
CA THR A 89 6.27 1.19 13.79
C THR A 89 5.30 0.35 14.63
N ALA A 90 4.72 -0.71 14.06
CA ALA A 90 3.81 -1.59 14.81
C ALA A 90 4.54 -2.41 15.90
N LEU A 91 5.79 -2.80 15.66
CA LEU A 91 6.58 -3.64 16.58
C LEU A 91 7.38 -2.83 17.61
N LEU A 92 7.82 -1.63 17.25
CA LEU A 92 8.75 -0.80 18.04
C LEU A 92 8.11 0.50 18.54
N GLY A 93 6.92 0.87 18.05
CA GLY A 93 6.27 2.12 18.43
C GLY A 93 7.14 3.34 18.11
N ALA A 94 7.35 4.20 19.10
CA ALA A 94 8.15 5.42 18.99
C ALA A 94 9.64 5.14 18.67
N GLU A 95 10.18 4.00 19.09
CA GLU A 95 11.59 3.64 18.81
C GLU A 95 11.86 3.43 17.31
N ALA A 96 10.82 3.24 16.50
CA ALA A 96 10.94 3.18 15.04
C ALA A 96 11.45 4.49 14.41
N GLU A 97 11.30 5.63 15.10
CA GLU A 97 11.80 6.94 14.64
C GLU A 97 13.31 7.09 14.89
N ASN A 98 13.87 6.32 15.82
CA ASN A 98 15.29 6.32 16.16
C ASN A 98 16.14 5.41 15.25
N ILE A 99 15.54 4.79 14.24
CA ILE A 99 16.22 3.91 13.29
C ILE A 99 16.50 4.68 12.00
N ASP A 100 17.77 4.69 11.59
CA ASP A 100 18.19 5.25 10.31
C ASP A 100 17.41 4.63 9.14
N LEU A 101 17.12 5.45 8.11
CA LEU A 101 16.35 5.00 6.94
C LEU A 101 16.94 3.76 6.27
N PHE A 102 18.27 3.61 6.27
CA PHE A 102 18.96 2.44 5.72
C PHE A 102 18.62 1.16 6.52
N ASP A 103 18.83 1.20 7.83
CA ASP A 103 18.53 0.08 8.73
C ASP A 103 17.02 -0.22 8.72
N ARG A 104 16.18 0.81 8.60
CA ARG A 104 14.72 0.69 8.51
C ARG A 104 14.29 -0.11 7.28
N MET A 105 14.76 0.25 6.09
CA MET A 105 14.41 -0.45 4.85
C MET A 105 14.85 -1.92 4.89
N GLN A 106 16.05 -2.19 5.43
CA GLN A 106 16.55 -3.55 5.58
C GLN A 106 15.71 -4.36 6.58
N LEU A 107 15.38 -3.76 7.73
CA LEU A 107 14.61 -4.42 8.79
C LEU A 107 13.18 -4.73 8.34
N GLU A 108 12.52 -3.85 7.57
CA GLU A 108 11.19 -4.11 7.00
C GLU A 108 11.19 -5.36 6.13
N HIS A 109 12.20 -5.50 5.26
CA HIS A 109 12.31 -6.65 4.39
C HIS A 109 12.59 -7.94 5.18
N VAL A 110 13.46 -7.87 6.19
CA VAL A 110 13.74 -9.01 7.09
C VAL A 110 12.48 -9.45 7.83
N ILE A 111 11.70 -8.51 8.39
CA ILE A 111 10.42 -8.80 9.05
C ILE A 111 9.43 -9.47 8.09
N ALA A 112 9.34 -8.98 6.85
CA ALA A 112 8.44 -9.55 5.84
C ALA A 112 8.77 -11.01 5.52
N ILE A 113 10.06 -11.35 5.39
CA ILE A 113 10.51 -12.74 5.17
C ILE A 113 10.27 -13.59 6.41
N CYS A 114 10.60 -13.09 7.60
CA CYS A 114 10.34 -13.79 8.85
C CYS A 114 8.87 -14.20 8.96
N ARG A 115 7.93 -13.28 8.73
CA ARG A 115 6.48 -13.54 8.80
C ARG A 115 5.96 -14.57 7.80
N GLN A 116 6.64 -14.77 6.68
CA GLN A 116 6.26 -15.78 5.67
C GLN A 116 6.89 -17.15 5.95
N ALA A 117 7.96 -17.19 6.73
CA ALA A 117 8.71 -18.39 6.99
C ALA A 117 8.16 -19.19 8.18
N LYS A 118 8.10 -20.52 8.02
CA LYS A 118 7.61 -21.46 9.05
C LYS A 118 8.52 -21.61 10.27
N SER A 119 9.77 -21.12 10.19
CA SER A 119 10.75 -21.16 11.28
C SER A 119 11.89 -20.19 11.02
N LEU A 120 12.59 -19.81 12.10
CA LEU A 120 13.78 -18.96 12.07
C LEU A 120 14.86 -19.50 11.11
N SER A 121 15.07 -20.82 11.10
CA SER A 121 16.03 -21.47 10.20
C SER A 121 15.60 -21.39 8.73
N ALA A 122 14.30 -21.42 8.43
CA ALA A 122 13.79 -21.26 7.07
C ALA A 122 13.96 -19.81 6.58
N ALA A 123 13.62 -18.83 7.41
CA ALA A 123 13.85 -17.41 7.12
C ALA A 123 15.33 -17.11 6.90
N GLY A 124 16.20 -17.62 7.77
CA GLY A 124 17.64 -17.43 7.66
C GLY A 124 18.23 -17.98 6.36
N ARG A 125 17.78 -19.16 5.91
CA ARG A 125 18.23 -19.73 4.63
C ARG A 125 17.81 -18.90 3.42
N GLN A 126 16.64 -18.26 3.47
CA GLN A 126 16.17 -17.36 2.41
C GLN A 126 16.96 -16.05 2.41
N LEU A 127 17.21 -15.46 3.59
CA LEU A 127 17.94 -14.20 3.72
C LEU A 127 19.43 -14.30 3.39
N PHE A 128 20.04 -15.47 3.63
CA PHE A 128 21.48 -15.67 3.49
C PHE A 128 21.86 -16.67 2.38
N ASP A 129 20.98 -16.89 1.41
CA ASP A 129 21.05 -17.87 0.33
C ASP A 129 22.38 -17.90 -0.45
N VAL A 130 23.00 -16.74 -0.68
CA VAL A 130 24.30 -16.59 -1.33
C VAL A 130 25.44 -16.72 -0.30
N SER A 131 25.38 -15.99 0.81
CA SER A 131 26.48 -15.96 1.80
C SER A 131 26.73 -17.30 2.51
N ARG A 132 25.71 -18.16 2.56
CA ARG A 132 25.81 -19.51 3.15
C ARG A 132 26.62 -20.49 2.31
N GLN A 133 26.73 -20.29 1.00
CA GLN A 133 27.43 -21.22 0.10
C GLN A 133 28.95 -21.21 0.33
N GLY A 134 29.50 -20.12 0.86
CA GLY A 134 30.93 -19.95 1.11
C GLY A 134 31.38 -20.26 2.55
N LYS A 135 30.53 -20.81 3.42
CA LYS A 135 30.85 -21.03 4.85
C LYS A 135 30.87 -22.51 5.22
N ALA A 136 31.94 -22.92 5.93
CA ALA A 136 32.13 -24.28 6.41
C ALA A 136 31.13 -24.70 7.52
N SER A 137 30.63 -23.75 8.29
CA SER A 137 29.52 -23.94 9.24
C SER A 137 28.53 -22.80 9.10
N VAL A 138 27.28 -23.14 8.82
CA VAL A 138 26.21 -22.19 8.51
C VAL A 138 25.17 -22.25 9.63
N ASN A 139 25.20 -21.24 10.51
CA ASN A 139 24.15 -21.05 11.51
C ASN A 139 23.34 -19.78 11.18
N ASP A 140 22.57 -19.86 10.11
CA ASP A 140 21.73 -18.77 9.60
C ASP A 140 20.67 -18.32 10.64
N ALA A 141 20.17 -19.27 11.44
CA ALA A 141 19.22 -19.01 12.50
C ALA A 141 19.81 -18.11 13.61
N ASP A 142 21.03 -18.40 14.07
CA ASP A 142 21.71 -17.57 15.06
C ASP A 142 22.04 -16.17 14.52
N ARG A 143 22.46 -16.08 13.26
CA ARG A 143 22.72 -14.79 12.61
C ARG A 143 21.46 -13.92 12.54
N LEU A 144 20.33 -14.52 12.14
CA LEU A 144 19.04 -13.83 12.09
C LEU A 144 18.58 -13.41 13.50
N ARG A 145 18.74 -14.26 14.51
CA ARG A 145 18.41 -13.93 15.91
C ARG A 145 19.23 -12.73 16.41
N LYS A 146 20.54 -12.71 16.16
CA LYS A 146 21.42 -11.60 16.53
C LYS A 146 21.05 -10.31 15.82
N TYR A 147 20.66 -10.39 14.55
CA TYR A 147 20.21 -9.24 13.78
C TYR A 147 18.93 -8.63 14.37
N LEU A 148 17.90 -9.44 14.65
CA LEU A 148 16.65 -8.96 15.26
C LEU A 148 16.90 -8.37 16.66
N ALA A 149 17.77 -8.99 17.45
CA ALA A 149 18.12 -8.51 18.79
C ALA A 149 18.78 -7.13 18.81
N ARG A 150 19.49 -6.73 17.73
CA ARG A 150 20.04 -5.36 17.59
C ARG A 150 18.94 -4.29 17.64
N PHE A 151 17.73 -4.64 17.22
CA PHE A 151 16.56 -3.76 17.22
C PHE A 151 15.59 -4.06 18.38
N GLY A 152 16.01 -4.87 19.37
CA GLY A 152 15.15 -5.27 20.48
C GLY A 152 14.01 -6.24 20.10
N LEU A 153 14.08 -6.86 18.92
CA LEU A 153 13.04 -7.76 18.43
C LEU A 153 13.40 -9.23 18.69
N THR A 154 12.39 -10.03 19.03
CA THR A 154 12.47 -11.49 19.08
C THR A 154 11.74 -12.09 17.87
N TRP A 155 12.01 -13.36 17.57
CA TRP A 155 11.32 -14.07 16.50
C TRP A 155 9.81 -14.15 16.78
N GLU A 156 9.47 -14.45 18.02
CA GLU A 156 8.10 -14.58 18.52
C GLU A 156 7.35 -13.25 18.33
N ALA A 157 7.94 -12.12 18.74
CA ALA A 157 7.34 -10.80 18.54
C ALA A 157 7.10 -10.46 17.07
N VAL A 158 7.96 -10.94 16.16
CA VAL A 158 7.80 -10.71 14.71
C VAL A 158 6.68 -11.59 14.11
N GLN A 159 6.48 -12.79 14.66
CA GLN A 159 5.44 -13.75 14.25
C GLN A 159 4.06 -13.39 14.80
N ASP A 160 3.98 -12.86 16.02
CA ASP A 160 2.73 -12.57 16.70
C ASP A 160 2.04 -11.35 16.06
N GLN A 161 1.12 -11.62 15.12
CA GLN A 161 0.12 -10.66 14.62
C GLN A 161 -1.15 -10.65 15.48
N HIS A 162 -1.24 -11.51 16.51
CA HIS A 162 -2.46 -11.74 17.28
C HIS A 162 -2.18 -11.67 18.78
N SER A 163 -2.39 -10.50 19.39
CA SER A 163 -2.81 -10.35 20.79
C SER A 163 -3.19 -8.90 21.04
N SER A 164 -4.25 -8.44 20.41
CA SER A 164 -5.12 -7.37 20.93
C SER A 164 -6.43 -7.48 20.16
N SER A 165 -7.31 -8.35 20.68
CA SER A 165 -8.76 -8.17 20.52
C SER A 165 -9.21 -7.03 21.40
#